data_AF-A0A381WUQ9-F1
#
_entry.id   AF-A0A381WUQ9-F1
#
_cell.length_a   1.000
_cell.length_b   1.000
_cell.length_c   1.000
_cell.angle_alpha   90.00
_cell.angle_beta   90.00
_cell.angle_gamma   90.00
#
_symmetry.space_group_name_H-M   'P 1'
#
loop_
_entity.id
_entity.type
_entity.pdbx_description
1 polymer ?
#
loop_
_entity_poly.entity_id
_entity_poly.type
_entity_poly.pdbx_seq_one_letter_code
_entity_poly.pdbx_strand_id
1 'polypeptide(L)'
;MNEALILSKNILGELLPESSISEEGLQKICDRLPELQRAKRAVGRRNSQTTSTLMTMTMIADSPYRQMKQCLSQIDNKRNALIEAHFRTKKNKIKIERWEKSGDKLDAVEAEEARVGIEQSRTAAENAMKEIGMYQDIYEQIRTSHNIPVNWDEEDYEKTEIDHALRMGFRQAIQNLMSSGRIAISTVEYWEQFGVHPMVGEKLTKDYLGSVEAEMKGGKLPSVVSMHKFLDSMVETFKDEHKHSLTRIGVDAIINHQYAYKK
;
A
#
# COMPACT_ATOMS: atom_id res chain seq x y z
N MET A 1 18.23 26.37 -7.54
CA MET A 1 18.66 24.97 -7.75
C MET A 1 20.17 25.00 -7.75
N ASN A 2 20.81 24.23 -6.89
CA ASN A 2 22.27 24.19 -6.90
C ASN A 2 22.71 23.50 -8.20
N GLU A 3 23.63 24.11 -8.94
CA GLU A 3 24.16 23.64 -10.25
C GLU A 3 24.94 22.32 -10.17
N ALA A 4 24.97 21.69 -9.01
CA ALA A 4 25.65 20.42 -8.76
C ALA A 4 24.93 19.28 -9.53
N LEU A 5 25.43 19.04 -10.74
CA LEU A 5 25.08 17.96 -11.67
C LEU A 5 23.68 18.02 -12.31
N ILE A 6 23.42 19.13 -13.01
CA ILE A 6 22.63 19.03 -14.24
C ILE A 6 23.52 18.32 -15.26
N LEU A 7 23.07 17.19 -15.82
CA LEU A 7 23.70 16.56 -16.99
C LEU A 7 23.91 17.65 -18.05
N SER A 8 25.17 18.04 -18.22
CA SER A 8 25.60 19.15 -19.06
C SER A 8 26.55 18.62 -20.13
N LYS A 9 26.76 19.41 -21.19
CA LYS A 9 27.74 19.07 -22.24
C LYS A 9 29.13 18.76 -21.66
N ASN A 10 29.57 19.49 -20.63
CA ASN A 10 30.89 19.28 -20.03
C ASN A 10 30.99 17.92 -19.33
N ILE A 11 30.01 17.58 -18.48
CA ILE A 11 29.98 16.29 -17.76
C ILE A 11 29.86 15.13 -18.74
N LEU A 12 29.04 15.27 -19.78
CA LEU A 12 28.87 14.25 -20.82
C LEU A 12 30.11 14.11 -21.70
N GLY A 13 30.81 15.20 -22.00
CA GLY A 13 32.05 15.19 -22.77
C GLY A 13 33.21 14.52 -22.02
N GLU A 14 33.30 14.73 -20.71
CA GLU A 14 34.28 14.03 -19.86
C GLU A 14 33.96 12.54 -19.71
N LEU A 15 32.68 12.18 -19.59
CA LEU A 15 32.24 10.79 -19.42
C LEU A 15 32.28 9.98 -20.73
N LEU A 16 31.99 10.63 -21.87
CA LEU A 16 31.87 10.01 -23.19
C LEU A 16 32.67 10.79 -24.26
N PRO A 17 34.03 10.78 -24.16
CA PRO A 17 34.88 11.58 -25.05
C PRO A 17 34.79 11.19 -26.53
N GLU A 18 34.37 9.95 -26.84
CA GLU A 18 34.14 9.46 -28.21
C GLU A 18 32.69 8.98 -28.40
N SER A 19 31.73 9.79 -27.95
CA SER A 19 30.31 9.46 -28.14
C SER A 19 29.94 9.39 -29.62
N SER A 20 29.20 8.34 -30.00
CA SER A 20 28.56 8.24 -31.32
C SER A 20 27.36 9.19 -31.48
N ILE A 21 26.97 9.90 -30.43
CA ILE A 21 25.87 10.86 -30.42
C ILE A 21 26.38 12.19 -30.99
N SER A 22 25.66 12.76 -31.96
CA SER A 22 26.00 14.06 -32.54
C SER A 22 25.90 15.20 -31.51
N GLU A 23 26.66 16.26 -31.73
CA GLU A 23 26.63 17.45 -30.85
C GLU A 23 25.22 18.07 -30.76
N GLU A 24 24.47 18.07 -31.86
CA GLU A 24 23.06 18.50 -31.90
C GLU A 24 22.18 17.58 -31.04
N GLY A 25 22.43 16.27 -31.07
CA GLY A 25 21.75 15.29 -30.22
C GLY A 25 22.02 15.53 -28.73
N LEU A 26 23.28 15.80 -28.37
CA LEU A 26 23.67 16.13 -27.00
C LEU A 26 23.02 17.43 -26.51
N GLN A 27 22.98 18.47 -27.34
CA GLN A 27 22.34 19.73 -27.02
C GLN A 27 20.84 19.52 -26.76
N LYS A 28 20.16 18.78 -27.64
CA LYS A 28 18.74 18.45 -27.50
C LYS A 28 18.42 17.67 -26.23
N ILE A 29 19.32 16.80 -25.77
CA ILE A 29 19.18 16.11 -24.47
C ILE A 29 19.28 17.13 -23.33
N CYS A 30 20.33 17.95 -23.31
CA CYS A 30 20.55 18.97 -22.29
C CYS A 30 19.37 19.95 -22.16
N ASP A 31 18.84 20.43 -23.29
CA ASP A 31 17.74 21.40 -23.32
C ASP A 31 16.42 20.83 -22.78
N ARG A 32 16.20 19.51 -22.92
CA ARG A 32 14.97 18.83 -22.47
C ARG A 32 15.01 18.40 -21.01
N LEU A 33 16.20 18.20 -20.44
CA LEU A 33 16.38 17.69 -19.08
C LEU A 33 15.67 18.53 -18.01
N PRO A 34 15.67 19.87 -18.04
CA PRO A 34 14.96 20.67 -17.04
C PRO A 34 13.46 20.38 -16.95
N GLU A 35 12.77 20.31 -18.09
CA GLU A 35 11.33 19.99 -18.12
C GLU A 35 11.07 18.54 -17.72
N LEU A 36 11.91 17.59 -18.13
CA LEU A 36 11.81 16.20 -17.69
C LEU A 36 12.02 16.04 -16.17
N GLN A 37 12.93 16.83 -15.57
CA GLN A 37 13.11 16.88 -14.12
C GLN A 37 11.89 17.47 -13.41
N ARG A 38 11.28 18.55 -13.95
CA ARG A 38 10.01 19.11 -13.44
C ARG A 38 8.90 18.07 -13.51
N ALA A 39 8.72 17.42 -14.65
CA ALA A 39 7.70 16.38 -14.84
C ALA A 39 7.91 15.21 -13.87
N LYS A 40 9.16 14.75 -13.69
CA LYS A 40 9.51 13.71 -12.71
C LYS A 40 9.13 14.12 -11.28
N ARG A 41 9.29 15.39 -10.89
CA ARG A 41 8.84 15.88 -9.57
C ARG A 41 7.31 15.85 -9.44
N ALA A 42 6.57 16.09 -10.52
CA ALA A 42 5.11 16.02 -10.52
C ALA A 42 4.58 14.60 -10.33
N VAL A 43 5.27 13.60 -10.88
CA VAL A 43 4.92 12.16 -10.75
C VAL A 43 5.90 11.38 -9.86
N GLY A 44 6.56 12.07 -8.92
CA GLY A 44 7.70 11.52 -8.18
C GLY A 44 7.37 10.41 -7.16
N ARG A 45 6.08 10.17 -6.89
CA ARG A 45 5.63 9.08 -6.02
C ARG A 45 5.79 7.75 -6.73
N ARG A 46 6.07 6.68 -5.98
CA ARG A 46 6.16 5.33 -6.56
C ARG A 46 4.80 4.87 -7.09
N ASN A 47 3.75 5.16 -6.33
CA ASN A 47 2.37 4.87 -6.71
C ASN A 47 1.61 6.18 -6.87
N SER A 48 0.68 6.23 -7.83
CA SER A 48 -0.27 7.34 -7.95
C SER A 48 -1.18 7.39 -6.72
N GLN A 49 -1.79 8.55 -6.42
CA GLN A 49 -2.78 8.64 -5.33
C GLN A 49 -3.96 7.70 -5.56
N THR A 50 -4.37 7.52 -6.81
CA THR A 50 -5.42 6.57 -7.19
C THR A 50 -5.02 5.14 -6.87
N THR A 51 -3.81 4.73 -7.23
CA THR A 51 -3.27 3.40 -6.92
C THR A 51 -3.14 3.19 -5.41
N SER A 52 -2.68 4.19 -4.68
CA SER A 52 -2.60 4.11 -3.21
C SER A 52 -3.99 3.97 -2.59
N THR A 53 -4.94 4.82 -2.97
CA THR A 53 -6.26 4.86 -2.35
C THR A 53 -7.13 3.68 -2.78
N LEU A 54 -7.24 3.41 -4.07
CA LEU A 54 -8.18 2.42 -4.59
C LEU A 54 -7.59 1.03 -4.69
N MET A 55 -6.28 0.85 -4.89
CA MET A 55 -5.69 -0.48 -4.99
C MET A 55 -4.99 -0.87 -3.70
N THR A 56 -4.11 -0.02 -3.16
CA THR A 56 -3.31 -0.39 -1.97
C THR A 56 -4.18 -0.51 -0.73
N MET A 57 -5.21 0.33 -0.56
CA MET A 57 -6.12 0.20 0.58
C MET A 57 -7.14 -0.94 0.42
N THR A 58 -7.58 -1.25 -0.80
CA THR A 58 -8.66 -2.23 -1.00
C THR A 58 -8.18 -3.62 -1.43
N MET A 59 -6.87 -3.79 -1.71
CA MET A 59 -6.30 -5.01 -2.30
C MET A 59 -6.59 -6.31 -1.53
N ILE A 60 -6.82 -6.23 -0.21
CA ILE A 60 -6.93 -7.41 0.67
C ILE A 60 -8.20 -7.36 1.55
N ALA A 61 -8.81 -6.19 1.74
CA ALA A 61 -9.86 -6.02 2.74
C ALA A 61 -10.78 -4.82 2.49
N ASP A 62 -12.04 -4.99 2.85
CA ASP A 62 -13.04 -3.94 3.05
C ASP A 62 -13.23 -3.59 4.55
N SER A 63 -12.45 -4.19 5.46
CA SER A 63 -12.46 -3.83 6.88
C SER A 63 -11.74 -2.50 7.14
N PRO A 64 -12.42 -1.51 7.77
CA PRO A 64 -11.83 -0.20 8.10
C PRO A 64 -10.54 -0.31 8.93
N TYR A 65 -10.51 -1.21 9.92
CA TYR A 65 -9.36 -1.41 10.78
C TYR A 65 -8.15 -1.99 10.02
N ARG A 66 -8.37 -2.91 9.08
CA ARG A 66 -7.31 -3.41 8.19
C ARG A 66 -6.77 -2.32 7.27
N GLN A 67 -7.64 -1.47 6.74
CA GLN A 67 -7.22 -0.34 5.93
C GLN A 67 -6.40 0.66 6.76
N MET A 68 -6.85 1.00 7.97
CA MET A 68 -6.07 1.83 8.89
C MET A 68 -4.71 1.19 9.24
N LYS A 69 -4.65 -0.12 9.51
CA LYS A 69 -3.40 -0.87 9.74
C LYS A 69 -2.47 -0.82 8.51
N GLN A 70 -3.02 -0.89 7.30
CA GLN A 70 -2.25 -0.72 6.08
C GLN A 70 -1.67 0.70 5.96
N CYS A 71 -2.44 1.75 6.29
CA CYS A 71 -1.92 3.12 6.36
C CYS A 71 -0.76 3.22 7.35
N LEU A 72 -0.90 2.67 8.56
CA LEU A 72 0.15 2.67 9.58
C LEU A 72 1.42 1.96 9.10
N SER A 73 1.28 0.79 8.49
CA SER A 73 2.40 0.05 7.90
C SER A 73 3.11 0.84 6.79
N GLN A 74 2.34 1.50 5.91
CA GLN A 74 2.93 2.36 4.89
C GLN A 74 3.67 3.54 5.54
N ILE A 75 3.05 4.24 6.49
CA ILE A 75 3.68 5.37 7.20
C ILE A 75 4.98 4.94 7.88
N ASP A 76 4.99 3.83 8.60
CA ASP A 76 6.18 3.39 9.34
C ASP A 76 7.33 3.02 8.39
N ASN A 77 7.05 2.32 7.29
CA ASN A 77 8.04 2.04 6.26
C ASN A 77 8.68 3.31 5.69
N LYS A 78 7.89 4.35 5.40
CA LYS A 78 8.42 5.63 4.89
C LYS A 78 9.18 6.40 5.98
N ARG A 79 8.68 6.38 7.21
CA ARG A 79 9.33 7.01 8.36
C ARG A 79 10.72 6.42 8.60
N ASN A 80 10.84 5.09 8.58
CA ASN A 80 12.12 4.41 8.75
C ASN A 80 13.10 4.78 7.62
N ALA A 81 12.63 4.84 6.37
CA ALA A 81 13.44 5.29 5.24
C ALA A 81 13.94 6.75 5.40
N LEU A 82 13.12 7.64 5.97
CA LEU A 82 13.51 9.03 6.28
C LEU A 82 14.55 9.10 7.40
N ILE A 83 14.39 8.29 8.45
CA ILE A 83 15.35 8.20 9.56
C ILE A 83 16.70 7.71 9.05
N GLU A 84 16.70 6.65 8.23
CA GLU A 84 17.93 6.13 7.61
C GLU A 84 18.60 7.19 6.72
N ALA A 85 17.82 7.87 5.86
CA ALA A 85 18.31 8.95 5.02
C ALA A 85 18.93 10.09 5.84
N HIS A 86 18.32 10.48 6.96
CA HIS A 86 18.85 11.51 7.86
C HIS A 86 20.22 11.15 8.42
N PHE A 87 20.39 9.93 8.94
CA PHE A 87 21.69 9.49 9.46
C PHE A 87 22.73 9.34 8.34
N ARG A 88 22.34 8.87 7.16
CA ARG A 88 23.22 8.81 5.98
C ARG A 88 23.69 10.20 5.58
N THR A 89 22.78 11.18 5.49
CA THR A 89 23.13 12.59 5.20
C THR A 89 24.07 13.16 6.26
N LYS A 90 23.84 12.90 7.55
CA LYS A 90 24.76 13.35 8.62
C LYS A 90 26.17 12.76 8.44
N LYS A 91 26.28 11.45 8.18
CA LYS A 91 27.57 10.80 7.93
C LYS A 91 28.28 11.40 6.72
N ASN A 92 27.55 11.63 5.63
CA ASN A 92 28.13 12.21 4.41
C ASN A 92 28.61 13.65 4.62
N LYS A 93 27.87 14.49 5.38
CA LYS A 93 28.33 15.83 5.75
C LYS A 93 29.68 15.81 6.48
N ILE A 94 29.84 14.91 7.45
CA ILE A 94 31.11 14.76 8.19
C ILE A 94 32.24 14.29 7.26
N LYS A 95 31.96 13.40 6.31
CA LYS A 95 32.96 12.95 5.32
C LYS A 95 33.40 14.09 4.41
N ILE A 96 32.45 14.86 3.88
CA ILE A 96 32.71 16.05 3.06
C ILE A 96 33.65 17.02 3.80
N GLU A 97 33.35 17.34 5.06
CA GLU A 97 34.21 18.22 5.88
C GLU A 97 35.63 17.67 6.10
N ARG A 98 35.83 16.35 6.11
CA ARG A 98 37.15 15.73 6.25
C ARG A 98 37.93 15.77 4.94
N TRP A 99 37.27 15.43 3.84
CA TRP A 99 37.84 15.41 2.51
C TRP A 99 38.25 16.81 2.03
N GLU A 100 37.44 17.82 2.30
CA GLU A 100 37.77 19.22 1.99
C GLU A 100 39.01 19.74 2.72
N LYS A 101 39.38 19.13 3.86
CA LYS A 101 40.55 19.51 4.65
C LYS A 101 41.83 18.78 4.26
N SER A 102 41.77 17.67 3.53
CA SER A 102 42.96 16.88 3.21
C SER A 102 43.81 17.52 2.11
N GLY A 103 43.19 18.30 1.22
CA GLY A 103 43.82 18.91 0.06
C GLY A 103 44.15 17.93 -1.08
N ASP A 104 43.73 16.66 -0.97
CA ASP A 104 43.88 15.65 -2.02
C ASP A 104 42.82 15.82 -3.12
N LYS A 105 43.21 15.60 -4.37
CA LYS A 105 42.33 15.72 -5.54
C LYS A 105 41.25 14.64 -5.54
N LEU A 106 41.56 13.42 -5.09
CA LEU A 106 40.57 12.34 -5.03
C LEU A 106 39.51 12.65 -3.97
N ASP A 107 39.93 13.10 -2.79
CA ASP A 107 39.04 13.53 -1.72
C ASP A 107 38.10 14.68 -2.17
N ALA A 108 38.59 15.61 -3.01
CA ALA A 108 37.74 16.66 -3.57
C ALA A 108 36.60 16.09 -4.45
N VAL A 109 36.88 15.06 -5.26
CA VAL A 109 35.87 14.38 -6.09
C VAL A 109 34.88 13.61 -5.22
N GLU A 110 35.36 12.88 -4.22
CA GLU A 110 34.52 12.15 -3.24
C GLU A 110 33.58 13.12 -2.48
N ALA A 111 34.05 14.32 -2.15
CA ALA A 111 33.24 15.36 -1.55
C ALA A 111 32.12 15.85 -2.50
N GLU A 112 32.41 16.04 -3.78
CA GLU A 112 31.40 16.38 -4.79
C GLU A 112 30.36 15.27 -4.98
N GLU A 113 30.79 14.01 -5.10
CA GLU A 113 29.90 12.86 -5.21
C GLU A 113 28.96 12.77 -4.00
N ALA A 114 29.49 12.92 -2.79
CA ALA A 114 28.69 12.87 -1.58
C ALA A 114 27.68 14.03 -1.48
N ARG A 115 28.04 15.24 -1.96
CA ARG A 115 27.10 16.39 -2.03
C ARG A 115 25.93 16.08 -2.96
N VAL A 116 26.20 15.43 -4.10
CA VAL A 116 25.19 15.04 -5.08
C VAL A 116 24.27 13.96 -4.51
N GLY A 117 24.85 12.96 -3.84
CA GLY A 117 24.09 11.93 -3.14
C GLY A 117 23.14 12.52 -2.07
N ILE A 118 23.56 13.58 -1.38
CA ILE A 118 22.70 14.30 -0.41
C ILE A 118 21.51 14.97 -1.12
N GLU A 119 21.73 15.67 -2.24
CA GLU A 119 20.67 16.37 -2.96
C GLU A 119 19.66 15.40 -3.61
N GLN A 120 20.14 14.28 -4.16
CA GLN A 120 19.25 13.21 -4.64
C GLN A 120 18.40 12.62 -3.49
N SER A 121 19.01 12.40 -2.32
CA SER A 121 18.31 11.93 -1.13
C SER A 121 17.23 12.91 -0.66
N ARG A 122 17.40 14.21 -0.89
CA ARG A 122 16.39 15.25 -0.55
C ARG A 122 15.10 15.07 -1.34
N THR A 123 15.20 14.81 -2.65
CA THR A 123 14.03 14.58 -3.50
C THR A 123 13.26 13.32 -3.06
N ALA A 124 13.99 12.24 -2.75
CA ALA A 124 13.38 11.02 -2.24
C ALA A 124 12.67 11.26 -0.89
N ALA A 125 13.29 12.03 0.01
CA ALA A 125 12.71 12.40 1.29
C ALA A 125 11.42 13.23 1.13
N GLU A 126 11.40 14.18 0.20
CA GLU A 126 10.20 14.98 -0.09
C GLU A 126 9.03 14.10 -0.56
N ASN A 127 9.30 13.14 -1.45
CA ASN A 127 8.26 12.22 -1.92
C ASN A 127 7.76 11.30 -0.81
N ALA A 128 8.65 10.79 0.05
CA ALA A 128 8.25 10.00 1.22
C ALA A 128 7.36 10.81 2.18
N MET A 129 7.69 12.09 2.44
CA MET A 129 6.86 12.98 3.26
C MET A 129 5.46 13.21 2.64
N LYS A 130 5.39 13.42 1.32
CA LYS A 130 4.12 13.56 0.59
C LYS A 130 3.26 12.30 0.65
N GLU A 131 3.86 11.11 0.71
CA GLU A 131 3.14 9.85 0.89
C GLU A 131 2.68 9.68 2.34
N ILE A 132 3.51 10.04 3.34
CA ILE A 132 3.12 10.01 4.76
C ILE A 132 1.87 10.87 4.99
N GLY A 133 1.89 12.14 4.55
CA GLY A 133 0.73 13.03 4.73
C GLY A 133 -0.54 12.48 4.08
N MET A 134 -0.43 11.94 2.86
CA MET A 134 -1.56 11.29 2.19
C MET A 134 -2.11 10.10 2.99
N TYR A 135 -1.26 9.21 3.52
CA TYR A 135 -1.73 8.08 4.31
C TYR A 135 -2.29 8.50 5.67
N GLN A 136 -1.81 9.59 6.27
CA GLN A 136 -2.39 10.18 7.48
C GLN A 136 -3.82 10.69 7.22
N ASP A 137 -4.02 11.42 6.11
CA ASP A 137 -5.34 11.91 5.73
C ASP A 137 -6.31 10.75 5.45
N ILE A 138 -5.87 9.73 4.70
CA ILE A 138 -6.68 8.53 4.42
C ILE A 138 -7.05 7.80 5.72
N TYR A 139 -6.08 7.62 6.63
CA TYR A 139 -6.32 6.99 7.92
C TYR A 139 -7.40 7.73 8.72
N GLU A 140 -7.31 9.05 8.79
CA GLU A 140 -8.26 9.88 9.54
C GLU A 140 -9.65 9.89 8.90
N GLN A 141 -9.72 9.91 7.56
CA GLN A 141 -10.99 9.82 6.82
C GLN A 141 -11.69 8.47 7.07
N ILE A 142 -10.96 7.36 7.06
CA ILE A 142 -11.52 6.04 7.37
C ILE A 142 -11.99 6.00 8.82
N ARG A 143 -11.15 6.44 9.75
CA ARG A 143 -11.47 6.45 11.19
C ARG A 143 -12.76 7.24 11.47
N THR A 144 -12.87 8.45 10.92
CA THR A 144 -14.03 9.33 11.16
C THR A 144 -15.29 8.84 10.46
N SER A 145 -15.19 8.40 9.20
CA SER A 145 -16.35 7.89 8.45
C SER A 145 -16.96 6.61 9.05
N HIS A 146 -16.14 5.79 9.72
CA HIS A 146 -16.59 4.57 10.40
C HIS A 146 -16.80 4.75 11.92
N ASN A 147 -16.76 5.99 12.44
CA ASN A 147 -16.93 6.30 13.86
C ASN A 147 -15.97 5.54 14.80
N ILE A 148 -14.75 5.28 14.35
CA ILE A 148 -13.72 4.58 15.11
C ILE A 148 -13.09 5.57 16.13
N PRO A 149 -12.99 5.20 17.42
CA PRO A 149 -12.40 6.08 18.43
C PRO A 149 -10.91 6.34 18.15
N VAL A 150 -10.39 7.48 18.63
CA VAL A 150 -8.97 7.83 18.45
C VAL A 150 -8.06 6.82 19.15
N ASN A 151 -8.46 6.38 20.34
CA ASN A 151 -7.76 5.44 21.19
C ASN A 151 -8.28 3.99 21.00
N TRP A 152 -8.58 3.58 19.77
CA TRP A 152 -8.88 2.18 19.49
C TRP A 152 -7.69 1.28 19.87
N ASP A 153 -7.97 0.03 20.22
CA ASP A 153 -6.97 -0.94 20.67
C ASP A 153 -7.00 -2.24 19.87
N GLU A 154 -6.18 -3.23 20.26
CA GLU A 154 -6.11 -4.50 19.54
C GLU A 154 -7.42 -5.29 19.62
N GLU A 155 -8.15 -5.14 20.73
CA GLU A 155 -9.45 -5.80 20.91
C GLU A 155 -10.49 -5.25 19.92
N ASP A 156 -10.49 -3.93 19.70
CA ASP A 156 -11.33 -3.27 18.70
C ASP A 156 -11.02 -3.77 17.28
N TYR A 157 -9.73 -3.97 16.94
CA TYR A 157 -9.29 -4.52 15.64
C TYR A 157 -9.75 -5.98 15.46
N GLU A 158 -9.42 -6.85 16.41
CA GLU A 158 -9.64 -8.31 16.31
C GLU A 158 -11.13 -8.67 16.19
N LYS A 159 -12.02 -7.91 16.84
CA LYS A 159 -13.48 -8.09 16.70
C LYS A 159 -13.94 -7.97 15.26
N THR A 160 -13.32 -7.12 14.45
CA THR A 160 -13.71 -6.91 13.05
C THR A 160 -13.10 -7.92 12.08
N GLU A 161 -12.14 -8.73 12.54
CA GLU A 161 -11.47 -9.72 11.69
C GLU A 161 -12.38 -10.87 11.30
N ILE A 162 -13.33 -11.25 12.17
CA ILE A 162 -14.34 -12.26 11.85
C ILE A 162 -15.24 -11.79 10.69
N ASP A 163 -15.75 -10.57 10.78
CA ASP A 163 -16.59 -9.99 9.73
C ASP A 163 -15.84 -9.93 8.40
N HIS A 164 -14.57 -9.49 8.44
CA HIS A 164 -13.70 -9.47 7.27
C HIS A 164 -13.53 -10.87 6.67
N ALA A 165 -13.25 -11.87 7.49
CA ALA A 165 -13.06 -13.24 7.02
C ALA A 165 -14.33 -13.78 6.35
N LEU A 166 -15.49 -13.57 6.94
CA LEU A 166 -16.77 -13.95 6.35
C LEU A 166 -16.98 -13.26 4.98
N ARG A 167 -16.80 -11.93 4.89
CA ARG A 167 -16.90 -11.21 3.60
C ARG A 167 -15.92 -11.78 2.57
N MET A 168 -14.69 -12.08 2.97
CA MET A 168 -13.68 -12.61 2.05
C MET A 168 -14.02 -14.01 1.55
N GLY A 169 -14.52 -14.91 2.39
CA GLY A 169 -14.95 -16.24 1.97
C GLY A 169 -16.02 -16.19 0.89
N PHE A 170 -17.07 -15.40 1.12
CA PHE A 170 -18.15 -15.23 0.13
C PHE A 170 -17.72 -14.48 -1.13
N ARG A 171 -16.85 -13.47 -1.00
CA ARG A 171 -16.28 -12.76 -2.16
C ARG A 171 -15.46 -13.69 -3.05
N GLN A 172 -14.62 -14.56 -2.46
CA GLN A 172 -13.85 -15.55 -3.20
C GLN A 172 -14.77 -16.58 -3.86
N ALA A 173 -15.81 -17.03 -3.17
CA ALA A 173 -16.79 -17.96 -3.75
C ALA A 173 -17.49 -17.37 -4.98
N ILE A 174 -17.92 -16.10 -4.93
CA ILE A 174 -18.45 -15.37 -6.10
C ILE A 174 -17.45 -15.40 -7.25
N GLN A 175 -16.20 -15.01 -7.00
CA GLN A 175 -15.15 -14.97 -8.03
C GLN A 175 -14.87 -16.35 -8.62
N ASN A 176 -14.82 -17.40 -7.79
CA ASN A 176 -14.58 -18.77 -8.23
C ASN A 176 -15.72 -19.31 -9.10
N LEU A 177 -16.98 -19.07 -8.70
CA LEU A 177 -18.16 -19.46 -9.47
C LEU A 177 -18.23 -18.70 -10.79
N MET A 178 -17.94 -17.39 -10.81
CA MET A 178 -17.88 -16.62 -12.05
C MET A 178 -16.76 -17.07 -12.99
N SER A 179 -15.61 -17.46 -12.45
CA SER A 179 -14.45 -17.85 -13.25
C SER A 179 -14.51 -19.29 -13.76
N SER A 180 -15.08 -20.22 -12.98
CA SER A 180 -14.95 -21.66 -13.23
C SER A 180 -16.20 -22.49 -12.93
N GLY A 181 -17.26 -21.87 -12.40
CA GLY A 181 -18.48 -22.57 -11.97
C GLY A 181 -18.31 -23.47 -10.75
N ARG A 182 -17.12 -23.49 -10.13
CA ARG A 182 -16.79 -24.30 -8.95
C ARG A 182 -16.13 -23.42 -7.89
N ILE A 183 -16.35 -23.74 -6.62
CA ILE A 183 -15.66 -23.06 -5.50
C ILE A 183 -14.34 -23.78 -5.23
N ALA A 184 -13.27 -23.02 -5.01
CA ALA A 184 -11.97 -23.58 -4.68
C ALA A 184 -11.97 -24.24 -3.30
N ILE A 185 -11.19 -25.31 -3.13
CA ILE A 185 -11.04 -26.02 -1.85
C ILE A 185 -10.59 -25.06 -0.75
N SER A 186 -9.65 -24.16 -1.04
CA SER A 186 -9.18 -23.17 -0.08
C SER A 186 -10.29 -22.26 0.46
N THR A 187 -11.27 -21.90 -0.37
CA THR A 187 -12.41 -21.07 0.05
C THR A 187 -13.40 -21.88 0.90
N VAL A 188 -13.55 -23.17 0.60
CA VAL A 188 -14.33 -24.10 1.41
C VAL A 188 -13.70 -24.31 2.79
N GLU A 189 -12.40 -24.59 2.85
CA GLU A 189 -11.65 -24.71 4.10
C GLU A 189 -11.74 -23.42 4.93
N TYR A 190 -11.65 -22.27 4.26
CA TYR A 190 -11.80 -20.97 4.92
C TYR A 190 -13.19 -20.84 5.55
N TRP A 191 -14.26 -21.22 4.87
CA TRP A 191 -15.60 -21.25 5.46
C TRP A 191 -15.72 -22.16 6.68
N GLU A 192 -15.16 -23.37 6.63
CA GLU A 192 -15.18 -24.29 7.77
C GLU A 192 -14.45 -23.71 8.99
N GLN A 193 -13.31 -23.04 8.79
CA GLN A 193 -12.56 -22.38 9.85
C GLN A 193 -13.41 -21.33 10.60
N PHE A 194 -14.30 -20.64 9.88
CA PHE A 194 -15.20 -19.61 10.44
C PHE A 194 -16.62 -20.11 10.72
N GLY A 195 -16.84 -21.43 10.74
CA GLY A 195 -18.10 -22.06 11.14
C GLY A 195 -19.18 -22.10 10.06
N VAL A 196 -18.88 -21.71 8.83
CA VAL A 196 -19.83 -21.76 7.72
C VAL A 196 -19.82 -23.16 7.12
N HIS A 197 -20.97 -23.84 7.15
CA HIS A 197 -21.11 -25.14 6.48
C HIS A 197 -20.95 -24.97 4.95
N PRO A 198 -20.01 -25.67 4.29
CA PRO A 198 -19.66 -25.39 2.89
C PRO A 198 -20.82 -25.44 1.91
N MET A 199 -21.69 -26.46 2.02
CA MET A 199 -22.88 -26.57 1.15
C MET A 199 -23.88 -25.43 1.34
N VAL A 200 -23.97 -24.87 2.55
CA VAL A 200 -24.84 -23.72 2.84
C VAL A 200 -24.23 -22.46 2.22
N GLY A 201 -22.92 -22.24 2.42
CA GLY A 201 -22.19 -21.14 1.80
C GLY A 201 -22.28 -21.15 0.26
N GLU A 202 -22.10 -22.31 -0.36
CA GLU A 202 -22.24 -22.48 -1.81
C GLU A 202 -23.66 -22.16 -2.28
N LYS A 203 -24.69 -22.71 -1.61
CA LYS A 203 -26.09 -22.44 -1.95
C LYS A 203 -26.39 -20.94 -1.92
N LEU A 204 -26.07 -20.27 -0.82
CA LEU A 204 -26.33 -18.83 -0.65
C LEU A 204 -25.61 -17.99 -1.72
N THR A 205 -24.37 -18.37 -2.05
CA THR A 205 -23.61 -17.69 -3.11
C THR A 205 -24.26 -17.88 -4.49
N LYS A 206 -24.70 -19.09 -4.82
CA LYS A 206 -25.39 -19.38 -6.08
C LYS A 206 -26.75 -18.68 -6.17
N ASP A 207 -27.51 -18.65 -5.07
CA ASP A 207 -28.78 -17.94 -5.00
C ASP A 207 -28.60 -16.45 -5.27
N TYR A 208 -27.56 -15.82 -4.69
CA TYR A 208 -27.21 -14.43 -4.98
C TYR A 208 -26.86 -14.22 -6.46
N LEU A 209 -25.98 -15.04 -7.05
CA LEU A 209 -25.65 -14.95 -8.47
C LEU A 209 -26.89 -15.10 -9.36
N GLY A 210 -27.78 -16.04 -9.05
CA GLY A 210 -29.04 -16.22 -9.76
C GLY A 210 -29.96 -14.99 -9.66
N SER A 211 -29.99 -14.32 -8.52
CA SER A 211 -30.76 -13.07 -8.35
C SER A 211 -30.20 -11.93 -9.22
N VAL A 212 -28.87 -11.81 -9.32
CA VAL A 212 -28.20 -10.82 -10.16
C VAL A 212 -28.47 -11.10 -11.64
N GLU A 213 -28.41 -12.37 -12.06
CA GLU A 213 -28.75 -12.76 -13.43
C GLU A 213 -30.21 -12.41 -13.79
N ALA A 214 -31.15 -12.61 -12.85
CA ALA A 214 -32.55 -12.25 -13.05
C ALA A 214 -32.73 -10.73 -13.21
N GLU A 215 -32.03 -9.92 -12.41
CA GLU A 215 -32.02 -8.45 -12.57
C GLU A 215 -31.46 -8.02 -13.93
N MET A 216 -30.36 -8.64 -14.37
CA MET A 216 -29.74 -8.36 -15.66
C MET A 216 -30.65 -8.73 -16.85
N LYS A 217 -31.33 -9.88 -16.77
CA LYS A 217 -32.34 -10.28 -17.77
C LYS A 217 -33.52 -9.29 -17.80
N GLY A 218 -33.84 -8.68 -16.66
CA GLY A 218 -34.81 -7.60 -16.54
C GLY A 218 -34.32 -6.23 -17.02
N GLY A 219 -33.13 -6.13 -17.62
CA GLY A 219 -32.55 -4.90 -18.15
C GLY A 219 -31.87 -4.00 -17.11
N LYS A 220 -31.66 -4.47 -15.87
CA LYS A 220 -30.93 -3.73 -14.84
C LYS A 220 -29.44 -4.05 -14.87
N LEU A 221 -28.61 -3.10 -14.47
CA LEU A 221 -27.16 -3.28 -14.34
C LEU A 221 -26.74 -2.99 -12.89
N PRO A 222 -26.77 -3.99 -11.99
CA PRO A 222 -26.46 -3.78 -10.58
C PRO A 222 -25.00 -3.35 -10.41
N SER A 223 -24.76 -2.36 -9.55
CA SER A 223 -23.41 -1.91 -9.21
C SER A 223 -22.77 -2.83 -8.16
N VAL A 224 -21.47 -2.63 -7.89
CA VAL A 224 -20.71 -3.33 -6.85
C VAL A 224 -21.36 -3.23 -5.45
N VAL A 225 -22.21 -2.22 -5.23
CA VAL A 225 -22.97 -2.05 -3.99
C VAL A 225 -23.90 -3.22 -3.72
N SER A 226 -24.47 -3.86 -4.77
CA SER A 226 -25.30 -5.05 -4.60
C SER A 226 -24.49 -6.20 -3.96
N MET A 227 -23.25 -6.39 -4.43
CA MET A 227 -22.34 -7.38 -3.86
C MET A 227 -21.98 -7.03 -2.42
N HIS A 228 -21.67 -5.77 -2.09
CA HIS A 228 -21.36 -5.38 -0.72
C HIS A 228 -22.51 -5.69 0.24
N LYS A 229 -23.77 -5.41 -0.16
CA LYS A 229 -24.95 -5.75 0.64
C LYS A 229 -25.10 -7.25 0.88
N PHE A 230 -24.81 -8.08 -0.13
CA PHE A 230 -24.80 -9.53 0.03
C PHE A 230 -23.71 -9.97 1.00
N LEU A 231 -22.50 -9.44 0.88
CA LEU A 231 -21.40 -9.79 1.80
C LEU A 231 -21.74 -9.39 3.24
N ASP A 232 -22.31 -8.21 3.45
CA ASP A 232 -22.74 -7.76 4.79
C ASP A 232 -23.88 -8.63 5.36
N SER A 233 -24.82 -9.11 4.53
CA SER A 233 -25.85 -10.03 5.01
C SER A 233 -25.30 -11.40 5.41
N MET A 234 -24.24 -11.87 4.75
CA MET A 234 -23.55 -13.09 5.15
C MET A 234 -22.81 -12.92 6.48
N VAL A 235 -22.17 -11.76 6.71
CA VAL A 235 -21.59 -11.45 8.02
C VAL A 235 -22.65 -11.55 9.11
N GLU A 236 -23.79 -10.88 8.96
CA GLU A 236 -24.85 -10.93 9.97
C GLU A 236 -25.40 -12.34 10.20
N THR A 237 -25.44 -13.17 9.15
CA THR A 237 -25.91 -14.55 9.22
C THR A 237 -24.95 -15.46 9.99
N PHE A 238 -23.64 -15.27 9.83
CA PHE A 238 -22.61 -16.20 10.32
C PHE A 238 -21.68 -15.64 11.41
N LYS A 239 -21.89 -14.41 11.89
CA LYS A 239 -20.98 -13.69 12.80
C LYS A 239 -20.56 -14.46 14.06
N ASP A 240 -21.41 -15.36 14.56
CA ASP A 240 -21.14 -16.13 15.78
C ASP A 240 -20.71 -17.58 15.52
N GLU A 241 -20.76 -18.06 14.28
CA GLU A 241 -20.57 -19.48 13.95
C GLU A 241 -19.12 -19.94 14.15
N HIS A 242 -18.15 -19.02 14.06
CA HIS A 242 -16.74 -19.28 14.37
C HIS A 242 -16.53 -19.84 15.79
N LYS A 243 -17.46 -19.59 16.73
CA LYS A 243 -17.43 -20.14 18.10
C LYS A 243 -17.51 -21.67 18.13
N HIS A 244 -18.19 -22.28 17.15
CA HIS A 244 -18.22 -23.74 17.01
C HIS A 244 -16.83 -24.29 16.64
N SER A 245 -16.12 -23.59 15.75
CA SER A 245 -14.74 -23.94 15.38
C SER A 245 -13.79 -23.80 16.57
N LEU A 246 -13.90 -22.73 17.36
CA LEU A 246 -13.13 -22.55 18.60
C LEU A 246 -13.37 -23.68 19.60
N THR A 247 -14.63 -24.03 19.81
CA THR A 247 -15.04 -25.13 20.71
C THR A 247 -14.42 -26.45 20.25
N ARG A 248 -14.44 -26.72 18.94
CA ARG A 248 -13.89 -27.96 18.35
C ARG A 248 -12.37 -28.09 18.56
N ILE A 249 -11.63 -26.98 18.51
CA ILE A 249 -10.17 -26.98 18.69
C ILE A 249 -9.74 -26.79 20.16
N GLY A 250 -10.68 -26.59 21.09
CA GLY A 250 -10.40 -26.41 22.51
C GLY A 250 -9.80 -25.06 22.86
N VAL A 251 -10.19 -23.98 22.15
CA VAL A 251 -9.75 -22.61 22.42
C VAL A 251 -10.92 -21.79 22.97
N ASP A 252 -10.74 -21.18 24.14
CA ASP A 252 -11.81 -20.46 24.86
C ASP A 252 -12.15 -19.09 24.24
N ALA A 253 -11.15 -18.42 23.66
CA ALA A 253 -11.31 -17.10 23.05
C ALA A 253 -10.24 -16.85 21.99
N ILE A 254 -10.59 -16.07 20.96
CA ILE A 254 -9.64 -15.61 19.94
C ILE A 254 -8.63 -14.65 20.56
N ILE A 255 -9.12 -13.71 21.38
CA ILE A 255 -8.30 -12.64 21.96
C ILE A 255 -7.74 -13.12 23.30
N ASN A 256 -6.41 -13.18 23.37
CA ASN A 256 -5.72 -13.39 24.64
C ASN A 256 -5.38 -12.03 25.27
N HIS A 257 -6.20 -11.61 26.23
CA HIS A 257 -6.04 -10.32 26.93
C HIS A 257 -4.72 -10.17 27.70
N GLN A 258 -3.96 -11.24 27.95
CA GLN A 258 -2.63 -11.13 28.58
C GLN A 258 -1.57 -10.57 27.61
N TYR A 259 -1.79 -10.75 26.30
CA TYR A 259 -0.84 -10.35 25.26
C TYR A 259 -1.40 -9.28 24.33
N ALA A 260 -2.67 -8.92 24.47
CA ALA A 260 -3.31 -7.87 23.67
C ALA A 260 -2.96 -6.48 24.20
N TYR A 261 -2.66 -5.55 23.29
CA TYR A 261 -2.57 -4.13 23.61
C TYR A 261 -3.96 -3.60 23.97
N LYS A 262 -4.10 -3.03 25.17
CA LYS A 262 -5.34 -2.45 25.69
C LYS A 262 -5.13 -0.98 26.07
N LYS A 263 -6.10 -0.16 25.71
CA LYS A 263 -6.14 1.27 26.06
C LYS A 263 -6.36 1.52 27.55
#